data_AF-A0A967SWR3-F1
#
_entry.id   AF-A0A967SWR3-F1
#
_cell.length_a   1.000
_cell.length_b   1.000
_cell.length_c   1.000
_cell.angle_alpha   90.00
_cell.angle_beta   90.00
_cell.angle_gamma   90.00
#
_symmetry.space_group_name_H-M   'P 1'
#
loop_
_entity.id
_entity.type
_entity.pdbx_description
1 polymer ?
#
loop_
_entity_poly.entity_id
_entity_poly.type
_entity_poly.pdbx_seq_one_letter_code
_entity_poly.pdbx_strand_id
1 'polypeptide(L)'
;RAAVLAVVCLVLFRFVLRPVRAEGPSMEPTVRNGSLHLVYSLAYLGQAPRRGDLVTIRGVTGSLMYMKRVLAVPGDRVAFRRGALYLNG
;
A
#
# COMPACT_ATOMS: atom_id res chain seq x y z
N ARG A 1 -17.37 -6.66 29.05
CA ARG A 1 -16.95 -7.47 27.88
C ARG A 1 -17.21 -6.72 26.56
N ALA A 2 -18.45 -6.30 26.27
CA ALA A 2 -18.76 -5.54 25.05
C ALA A 2 -18.00 -4.20 24.93
N ALA A 3 -17.89 -3.42 26.01
CA ALA A 3 -17.16 -2.14 25.99
C ALA A 3 -15.66 -2.30 25.66
N VAL A 4 -15.01 -3.33 26.21
CA VAL A 4 -13.60 -3.65 25.92
C VAL A 4 -13.43 -4.00 24.44
N LEU A 5 -14.33 -4.85 23.90
CA LEU A 5 -14.34 -5.18 22.48
C LEU A 5 -14.53 -3.94 21.59
N ALA A 6 -15.48 -3.07 21.94
CA ALA A 6 -15.74 -1.84 21.19
C ALA A 6 -14.52 -0.90 21.15
N VAL A 7 -13.84 -0.73 22.29
CA VAL A 7 -12.61 0.09 22.37
C VAL A 7 -11.49 -0.52 21.54
N VAL A 8 -11.28 -1.84 21.63
CA VAL A 8 -10.25 -2.54 20.84
C VAL A 8 -10.53 -2.40 19.35
N CYS A 9 -11.77 -2.63 18.90
CA CYS A 9 -12.15 -2.45 17.50
C CYS A 9 -11.94 -1.01 17.04
N LEU A 10 -12.31 -0.03 17.86
CA LEU A 10 -12.12 1.39 17.53
C LEU A 10 -10.64 1.71 17.35
N VAL A 11 -9.77 1.29 18.26
CA VAL A 11 -8.32 1.53 18.14
C VAL A 11 -7.75 0.82 16.91
N LEU A 12 -8.15 -0.44 16.68
CA LEU A 12 -7.68 -1.25 15.56
C LEU A 12 -8.03 -0.60 14.21
N PHE A 13 -9.29 -0.24 13.98
CA PHE A 13 -9.71 0.32 12.69
C PHE A 13 -9.36 1.80 12.51
N ARG A 14 -9.10 2.53 13.60
CA ARG A 14 -8.67 3.93 13.55
C ARG A 14 -7.19 4.06 13.21
N PHE A 15 -6.34 3.21 13.78
CA PHE A 15 -4.88 3.38 13.74
C PHE A 15 -4.12 2.29 13.00
N VAL A 16 -4.62 1.04 13.02
CA VAL A 16 -3.87 -0.13 12.57
C VAL A 16 -4.32 -0.57 11.18
N LEU A 17 -5.62 -0.85 11.02
CA LEU A 17 -6.22 -1.39 9.82
C LEU A 17 -7.20 -0.37 9.23
N ARG A 18 -6.85 0.22 8.09
CA ARG A 18 -7.74 1.15 7.41
C ARG A 18 -8.43 0.47 6.23
N PRO A 19 -9.77 0.39 6.22
CA PRO A 19 -10.49 -0.02 5.02
C PRO A 19 -10.36 1.06 3.96
N VAL A 20 -9.89 0.68 2.77
CA VAL A 20 -9.78 1.54 1.60
C VAL A 20 -10.45 0.88 0.42
N ARG A 21 -11.14 1.67 -0.40
CA ARG A 21 -11.70 1.20 -1.66
C ARG A 21 -10.71 1.55 -2.77
N ALA A 22 -10.37 0.55 -3.59
CA ALA A 22 -9.54 0.79 -4.76
C ALA A 22 -10.37 1.51 -5.84
N GLU A 23 -9.86 2.62 -6.34
CA GLU A 23 -10.48 3.39 -7.42
C GLU A 23 -9.50 3.48 -8.59
N GLY A 24 -9.93 3.00 -9.76
CA GLY A 24 -9.19 3.03 -11.01
C GLY A 24 -8.50 1.70 -11.39
N PRO A 25 -8.17 1.53 -12.69
CA PRO A 25 -7.68 0.25 -13.23
C PRO A 25 -6.16 0.04 -13.11
N SER A 26 -5.40 1.00 -12.57
CA SER A 26 -3.92 1.01 -12.62
C SER A 26 -3.23 -0.21 -12.02
N MET A 27 -3.92 -0.93 -11.13
CA MET A 27 -3.38 -2.09 -10.42
C MET A 27 -4.02 -3.40 -10.88
N GLU A 28 -4.83 -3.38 -11.94
CA GLU A 28 -5.39 -4.60 -12.52
C GLU A 28 -4.29 -5.48 -13.15
N PRO A 29 -4.42 -6.82 -13.06
CA PRO A 29 -5.49 -7.58 -12.41
C PRO A 29 -5.29 -7.81 -10.91
N THR A 30 -4.18 -7.34 -10.32
CA THR A 30 -3.83 -7.62 -8.91
C THR A 30 -4.87 -7.05 -7.95
N VAL A 31 -5.30 -5.82 -8.20
CA VAL A 31 -6.33 -5.12 -7.44
C VAL A 31 -7.39 -4.70 -8.44
N ARG A 32 -8.61 -5.19 -8.23
CA ARG A 32 -9.74 -4.89 -9.12
C ARG A 32 -10.31 -3.53 -8.78
N ASN A 33 -10.77 -2.80 -9.78
CA ASN A 33 -11.47 -1.55 -9.51
C ASN A 33 -12.70 -1.79 -8.63
N GLY A 34 -12.89 -0.96 -7.61
CA GLY A 34 -14.01 -1.00 -6.67
C GLY A 34 -13.90 -2.01 -5.52
N SER A 35 -12.85 -2.83 -5.45
CA SER A 35 -12.65 -3.79 -4.35
C SER A 35 -12.24 -3.10 -3.05
N LEU A 36 -12.66 -3.70 -1.92
CA LEU A 36 -12.31 -3.26 -0.57
C LEU A 36 -11.03 -3.95 -0.12
N HIS A 37 -10.07 -3.17 0.36
CA HIS A 37 -8.81 -3.66 0.91
C HIS A 37 -8.58 -3.10 2.30
N LEU A 38 -7.88 -3.86 3.14
CA LEU A 38 -7.43 -3.41 4.46
C LEU A 38 -5.95 -3.06 4.37
N VAL A 39 -5.63 -1.78 4.63
CA VAL A 39 -4.26 -1.28 4.64
C VAL A 39 -3.72 -1.31 6.06
N TYR A 40 -2.61 -2.01 6.25
CA TYR A 40 -1.88 -2.02 7.51
C TYR A 40 -0.99 -0.77 7.62
N SER A 41 -1.44 0.22 8.38
CA SER A 41 -0.82 1.56 8.42
C SER A 41 0.50 1.58 9.21
N LEU A 42 0.73 0.59 10.07
CA LEU A 42 1.93 0.49 10.92
C LEU A 42 3.00 -0.45 10.35
N ALA A 43 2.81 -0.96 9.13
CA ALA A 43 3.71 -1.93 8.48
C ALA A 43 5.18 -1.50 8.49
N TYR A 44 5.42 -0.20 8.29
CA TYR A 44 6.76 0.35 8.08
C TYR A 44 7.29 1.17 9.27
N LEU A 45 6.72 0.99 10.47
CA LEU A 45 7.22 1.66 11.68
C LEU A 45 8.56 1.09 12.16
N GLY A 46 8.80 -0.21 11.93
CA GLY A 46 10.01 -0.92 12.37
C GLY A 46 10.72 -1.70 11.26
N GLN A 47 10.19 -1.69 10.04
CA GLN A 47 10.76 -2.41 8.90
C GLN A 47 10.65 -1.57 7.64
N ALA A 48 11.71 -1.58 6.82
CA ALA A 48 11.67 -0.93 5.51
C ALA A 48 10.80 -1.73 4.52
N PRO A 49 10.17 -1.05 3.54
CA PRO A 49 9.43 -1.73 2.49
C PRO A 49 10.31 -2.68 1.70
N ARG A 50 9.72 -3.82 1.33
CA ARG A 50 10.38 -4.87 0.57
C ARG A 50 9.93 -4.82 -0.89
N ARG A 51 10.76 -5.37 -1.78
CA ARG A 51 10.35 -5.54 -3.17
C ARG A 51 9.11 -6.42 -3.26
N GLY A 52 8.17 -6.02 -4.11
CA GLY A 52 6.90 -6.69 -4.31
C GLY A 52 5.76 -6.18 -3.42
N ASP A 53 6.05 -5.43 -2.36
CA ASP A 53 5.03 -4.89 -1.45
C ASP A 53 4.01 -4.02 -2.18
N LEU A 54 2.74 -4.13 -1.80
CA LEU A 54 1.68 -3.21 -2.22
C LEU A 54 1.53 -2.12 -1.16
N VAL A 55 1.82 -0.88 -1.54
CA VAL A 55 1.87 0.26 -0.64
C VAL A 55 0.88 1.33 -1.04
N THR A 56 0.37 2.05 -0.04
CA THR A 56 -0.43 3.25 -0.24
C THR A 56 0.41 4.47 0.04
N ILE A 57 0.51 5.38 -0.92
CA ILE A 57 1.27 6.64 -0.80
C ILE A 57 0.32 7.83 -0.95
N ARG A 58 0.60 8.92 -0.23
CA ARG A 58 -0.15 10.16 -0.38
C ARG A 58 0.30 10.88 -1.66
N GLY A 59 -0.66 11.31 -2.46
CA GLY A 59 -0.41 12.11 -3.65
C GLY A 59 0.11 13.51 -3.33
N VAL A 60 0.70 14.15 -4.33
CA VAL A 60 1.31 15.49 -4.20
C VAL A 60 0.28 16.55 -3.80
N THR A 61 -0.97 16.42 -4.26
CA THR A 61 -2.10 17.29 -3.91
C THR A 61 -2.79 16.93 -2.58
N GLY A 62 -2.21 16.01 -1.80
CA GLY A 62 -2.54 15.78 -0.39
C GLY A 62 -3.82 15.00 -0.08
N SER A 63 -4.85 15.09 -0.93
CA SER A 63 -6.15 14.45 -0.70
C SER A 63 -6.25 13.03 -1.26
N LEU A 64 -5.50 12.71 -2.31
CA LEU A 64 -5.55 11.41 -2.98
C LEU A 64 -4.53 10.43 -2.41
N MET A 65 -4.96 9.19 -2.20
CA MET A 65 -4.09 8.07 -1.84
C MET A 65 -3.92 7.18 -3.07
N TYR A 66 -2.68 6.89 -3.45
CA TYR A 66 -2.37 5.99 -4.55
C TYR A 66 -1.90 4.65 -4.02
N MET A 67 -2.48 3.57 -4.53
CA MET A 67 -1.95 2.23 -4.31
C MET A 67 -1.01 1.85 -5.45
N LYS A 68 0.21 1.44 -5.10
CA LYS A 68 1.28 1.07 -6.05
C LYS A 68 2.07 -0.13 -5.52
N ARG A 69 2.85 -0.75 -6.40
CA ARG A 69 3.78 -1.83 -6.04
C ARG A 69 5.21 -1.30 -5.91
N VAL A 70 5.91 -1.71 -4.87
CA VAL A 70 7.36 -1.47 -4.71
C VAL A 70 8.11 -2.38 -5.66
N LEU A 71 8.77 -1.82 -6.67
CA LEU A 71 9.55 -2.59 -7.66
C LEU A 71 11.04 -2.65 -7.33
N ALA A 72 11.54 -1.61 -6.65
CA ALA A 72 12.94 -1.45 -6.27
C ALA A 72 13.03 -0.88 -4.86
N VAL A 73 14.13 -1.18 -4.17
CA VAL A 73 14.43 -0.70 -2.82
C VAL A 73 15.78 0.04 -2.82
N PRO A 74 16.12 0.79 -1.75
CA PRO A 74 17.41 1.48 -1.67
C PRO A 74 18.58 0.51 -1.92
N GLY A 75 19.51 0.91 -2.80
CA GLY A 75 20.63 0.09 -3.26
C GLY A 75 20.44 -0.53 -4.64
N ASP A 76 19.22 -0.56 -5.17
CA ASP A 76 18.94 -1.11 -6.50
C ASP A 76 19.26 -0.13 -7.63
N ARG A 77 19.83 -0.64 -8.71
CA ARG A 77 19.93 0.07 -9.99
C ARG A 77 18.74 -0.31 -10.83
N VAL A 78 18.04 0.68 -11.38
CA VAL A 78 16.82 0.47 -12.15
C VAL A 78 17.01 1.04 -13.55
N ALA A 79 16.68 0.26 -14.58
CA ALA A 79 16.68 0.73 -15.96
C ALA A 79 15.40 0.31 -16.67
N PHE A 80 14.82 1.22 -17.45
CA PHE A 80 13.73 0.87 -18.36
C PHE A 80 14.28 0.79 -19.78
N ARG A 81 14.14 -0.36 -20.44
CA ARG A 81 14.54 -0.56 -21.85
C ARG A 81 13.42 -1.26 -22.59
N ARG A 82 12.95 -0.66 -23.69
CA ARG A 82 11.89 -1.21 -24.56
C ARG A 82 10.63 -1.64 -23.79
N GLY A 83 10.21 -0.86 -22.79
CA GLY A 83 9.04 -1.15 -21.96
C GLY A 83 9.25 -2.21 -20.87
N ALA A 84 10.43 -2.82 -20.78
CA ALA A 84 10.78 -3.74 -19.71
C ALA A 84 11.59 -3.03 -18.60
N LEU A 85 11.30 -3.42 -17.36
CA LEU A 85 12.03 -2.99 -16.19
C LEU A 85 13.19 -3.96 -15.92
N TYR A 86 14.40 -3.42 -15.85
CA TYR A 86 15.63 -4.11 -15.51
C TYR A 86 16.09 -3.64 -14.14
N LEU A 87 16.54 -4.60 -13.34
CA LEU A 87 16.98 -4.34 -11.99
C LEU A 87 18.37 -4.93 -11.79
N ASN A 88 19.33 -4.09 -11.41
CA ASN A 88 20.75 -4.42 -11.22
C ASN A 88 21.49 -4.91 -12.48
N GLY A 89 21.06 -4.47 -13.66
CA GLY A 89 21.73 -4.74 -14.95
C GLY A 89 20.88 -5.56 -15.89
#